data_AF-A0AAC9TVL0-F1
#
_entry.id   AF-A0AAC9TVL0-F1
#
_cell.length_a   1.000
_cell.length_b   1.000
_cell.length_c   1.000
_cell.angle_alpha   90.00
_cell.angle_beta   90.00
_cell.angle_gamma   90.00
#
_symmetry.space_group_name_H-M   'P 1'
#
loop_
_entity.id
_entity.type
_entity.pdbx_description
1 polymer ?
#
loop_
_entity_poly.entity_id
_entity_poly.type
_entity_poly.pdbx_seq_one_letter_code
_entity_poly.pdbx_strand_id
1 'polypeptide(L)'
;MHKEFLKENLFWIREPKNILIDDKKIEIYTESNTDLWQRTYYGFRNDNAPILQTKTKDKYFSFTVKTIFESKRRFDQCGVIIYIDSDNWFKASIEYENENYQRLGSVVTNNGYSDWATQDISAFIKEMYYRLSRRESDFLIEYSEDGENFKQMRIFHLFKADDEIPFGIYACSPEESSFKAVFTDMYITECKWHEHK
;
A
#
# COMPACT_ATOMS: atom_id res chain seq x y z
N MET A 1 -11.92 18.54 5.16
CA MET A 1 -11.95 17.89 3.83
C MET A 1 -12.29 16.41 3.99
N HIS A 2 -13.23 15.88 3.21
CA HIS A 2 -13.52 14.45 3.11
C HIS A 2 -13.86 14.12 1.65
N LYS A 3 -13.00 13.37 0.98
CA LYS A 3 -13.14 13.00 -0.44
C LYS A 3 -13.17 11.48 -0.58
N GLU A 4 -14.03 10.96 -1.43
CA GLU A 4 -14.05 9.54 -1.78
C GLU A 4 -12.97 9.26 -2.82
N PHE A 5 -12.08 8.31 -2.56
CA PHE A 5 -10.97 8.00 -3.47
C PHE A 5 -11.44 7.62 -4.88
N LEU A 6 -12.56 6.89 -4.98
CA LEU A 6 -13.16 6.47 -6.26
C LEU A 6 -13.69 7.62 -7.11
N LYS A 7 -13.87 8.81 -6.54
CA LYS A 7 -14.29 10.03 -7.25
C LYS A 7 -13.11 10.90 -7.68
N GLU A 8 -11.89 10.55 -7.29
CA GLU A 8 -10.69 11.25 -7.74
C GLU A 8 -10.30 10.82 -9.17
N ASN A 9 -9.38 11.55 -9.78
CA ASN A 9 -8.79 11.15 -11.06
C ASN A 9 -7.80 10.00 -10.82
N LEU A 10 -8.28 8.78 -11.02
CA LEU A 10 -7.51 7.55 -10.85
C LEU A 10 -6.76 7.17 -12.14
N PHE A 11 -5.56 6.60 -11.99
CA PHE A 11 -4.79 6.03 -13.10
C PHE A 11 -4.02 4.78 -12.67
N TRP A 12 -3.89 3.85 -13.59
CA TRP A 12 -3.13 2.62 -13.39
C TRP A 12 -1.65 2.79 -13.72
N ILE A 13 -0.82 2.14 -12.92
CA ILE A 13 0.51 1.68 -13.32
C ILE A 13 0.40 0.16 -13.42
N ARG A 14 0.56 -0.38 -14.65
CA ARG A 14 0.43 -1.82 -14.96
C ARG A 14 -0.95 -2.37 -14.58
N GLU A 15 -1.98 -1.89 -15.29
CA GLU A 15 -3.37 -2.33 -15.10
C GLU A 15 -3.47 -3.87 -15.15
N PRO A 16 -4.13 -4.49 -14.15
CA PRO A 16 -4.27 -5.94 -14.09
C PRO A 16 -5.28 -6.43 -15.14
N LYS A 17 -5.15 -7.68 -15.59
CA LYS A 17 -6.10 -8.26 -16.55
C LYS A 17 -7.53 -8.38 -16.02
N ASN A 18 -7.67 -8.64 -14.72
CA ASN A 18 -8.94 -8.95 -14.07
C ASN A 18 -9.19 -7.99 -12.92
N ILE A 19 -10.16 -7.11 -13.12
CA ILE A 19 -10.54 -6.09 -12.15
C ILE A 19 -12.05 -5.85 -12.16
N LEU A 20 -12.59 -5.56 -10.98
CA LEU A 20 -13.94 -5.04 -10.82
C LEU A 20 -13.85 -3.74 -10.02
N ILE A 21 -14.49 -2.69 -10.54
CA ILE A 21 -14.63 -1.40 -9.85
C ILE A 21 -16.12 -1.09 -9.81
N ASP A 22 -16.64 -0.84 -8.61
CA ASP A 22 -17.97 -0.26 -8.41
C ASP A 22 -17.87 1.05 -7.61
N ASP A 23 -19.00 1.57 -7.16
CA ASP A 23 -19.11 2.83 -6.42
C ASP A 23 -18.51 2.79 -5.01
N LYS A 24 -18.19 1.61 -4.47
CA LYS A 24 -17.75 1.42 -3.08
C LYS A 24 -16.48 0.60 -2.93
N LYS A 25 -16.17 -0.27 -3.89
CA LYS A 25 -15.04 -1.20 -3.80
C LYS A 25 -14.28 -1.37 -5.10
N ILE A 26 -13.04 -1.80 -4.94
CA ILE A 26 -12.18 -2.29 -6.02
C ILE A 26 -11.80 -3.73 -5.68
N GLU A 27 -11.92 -4.63 -6.65
CA GLU A 27 -11.41 -5.99 -6.57
C GLU A 27 -10.31 -6.18 -7.61
N ILE A 28 -9.09 -6.46 -7.16
CA ILE A 28 -7.95 -6.82 -8.01
C ILE A 28 -7.72 -8.32 -7.88
N TYR A 29 -7.72 -9.02 -9.01
CA TYR A 29 -7.24 -10.40 -9.07
C TYR A 29 -5.77 -10.36 -9.48
N THR A 30 -4.88 -10.72 -8.55
CA THR A 30 -3.44 -10.63 -8.78
C THR A 30 -2.96 -11.57 -9.89
N GLU A 31 -1.92 -11.17 -10.58
CA GLU A 31 -1.22 -12.02 -11.55
C GLU A 31 0.03 -12.61 -10.90
N SER A 32 0.36 -13.84 -11.26
CA SER A 32 1.56 -14.52 -10.75
C SER A 32 2.85 -13.82 -11.16
N ASN A 33 3.89 -13.99 -10.35
CA ASN A 33 5.22 -13.40 -10.55
C ASN A 33 5.21 -11.87 -10.63
N THR A 34 4.34 -11.22 -9.85
CA THR A 34 4.30 -9.77 -9.69
C THR A 34 4.81 -9.35 -8.32
N ASP A 35 5.64 -8.31 -8.25
CA ASP A 35 6.27 -7.83 -7.02
C ASP A 35 6.82 -6.39 -7.18
N LEU A 36 7.13 -5.77 -6.05
CA LEU A 36 7.92 -4.54 -5.93
C LEU A 36 9.07 -4.77 -4.96
N TRP A 37 10.30 -4.75 -5.48
CA TRP A 37 11.52 -4.81 -4.68
C TRP A 37 12.70 -4.22 -5.44
N GLN A 38 13.57 -3.50 -4.73
CA GLN A 38 14.79 -2.95 -5.28
C GLN A 38 16.02 -3.36 -4.47
N ARG A 39 16.78 -4.33 -5.02
CA ARG A 39 18.19 -4.66 -4.75
C ARG A 39 18.56 -5.18 -3.37
N THR A 40 18.07 -4.57 -2.31
CA THR A 40 18.52 -4.81 -0.95
C THR A 40 18.52 -6.31 -0.63
N TYR A 41 19.64 -6.80 -0.14
CA TYR A 41 19.93 -8.20 0.21
C TYR A 41 19.84 -9.21 -0.96
N TYR A 42 18.74 -9.26 -1.71
CA TYR A 42 18.48 -10.26 -2.74
C TYR A 42 19.10 -9.96 -4.12
N GLY A 43 19.56 -8.73 -4.36
CA GLY A 43 20.22 -8.32 -5.61
C GLY A 43 19.30 -8.13 -6.82
N PHE A 44 18.13 -8.76 -6.85
CA PHE A 44 17.16 -8.60 -7.93
C PHE A 44 16.39 -7.28 -7.85
N ARG A 45 15.69 -6.96 -8.95
CA ARG A 45 14.74 -5.86 -9.05
C ARG A 45 13.42 -6.40 -9.59
N ASN A 46 12.33 -6.18 -8.86
CA ASN A 46 10.99 -6.41 -9.35
C ASN A 46 10.26 -5.07 -9.36
N ASP A 47 9.66 -4.73 -10.49
CA ASP A 47 8.88 -3.50 -10.66
C ASP A 47 7.74 -3.75 -11.65
N ASN A 48 6.88 -4.72 -11.30
CA ASN A 48 5.83 -5.22 -12.18
C ASN A 48 4.47 -5.41 -11.50
N ALA A 49 4.32 -5.02 -10.22
CA ALA A 49 3.03 -5.10 -9.53
C ALA A 49 1.99 -4.10 -10.10
N PRO A 50 0.71 -4.51 -10.23
CA PRO A 50 -0.40 -3.62 -10.48
C PRO A 50 -0.61 -2.59 -9.36
N ILE A 51 -0.80 -1.33 -9.76
CA ILE A 51 -0.93 -0.18 -8.86
C ILE A 51 -2.02 0.75 -9.40
N LEU A 52 -2.93 1.19 -8.54
CA LEU A 52 -3.93 2.22 -8.84
C LEU A 52 -3.72 3.41 -7.92
N GLN A 53 -3.57 4.59 -8.50
CA GLN A 53 -3.27 5.80 -7.74
C GLN A 53 -4.08 7.00 -8.22
N THR A 54 -4.17 7.98 -7.34
CA THR A 54 -4.45 9.38 -7.70
C THR A 54 -3.25 10.24 -7.36
N LYS A 55 -3.29 11.53 -7.70
CA LYS A 55 -2.23 12.50 -7.44
C LYS A 55 -2.76 13.73 -6.71
N THR A 56 -1.95 14.29 -5.84
CA THR A 56 -2.28 15.56 -5.17
C THR A 56 -1.04 16.41 -4.92
N LYS A 57 -1.22 17.73 -5.06
CA LYS A 57 -0.25 18.75 -4.60
C LYS A 57 -0.43 19.11 -3.12
N ASP A 58 -1.47 18.60 -2.48
CA ASP A 58 -1.66 18.79 -1.05
C ASP A 58 -0.51 18.13 -0.27
N LYS A 59 0.10 18.93 0.59
CA LYS A 59 1.22 18.53 1.43
C LYS A 59 0.79 17.97 2.78
N TYR A 60 -0.51 18.02 3.09
CA TYR A 60 -1.08 17.62 4.37
C TYR A 60 -2.41 16.87 4.17
N PHE A 61 -2.34 15.55 4.04
CA PHE A 61 -3.54 14.71 3.92
C PHE A 61 -3.39 13.39 4.65
N SER A 62 -4.51 12.71 4.88
CA SER A 62 -4.53 11.29 5.26
C SER A 62 -5.43 10.52 4.31
N PHE A 63 -4.90 9.45 3.73
CA PHE A 63 -5.63 8.47 2.94
C PHE A 63 -5.86 7.21 3.78
N THR A 64 -7.12 6.82 3.93
CA THR A 64 -7.52 5.58 4.60
C THR A 64 -8.08 4.59 3.59
N VAL A 65 -7.79 3.31 3.78
CA VAL A 65 -8.39 2.21 3.02
C VAL A 65 -8.51 0.97 3.91
N LYS A 66 -9.62 0.25 3.78
CA LYS A 66 -9.76 -1.12 4.28
C LYS A 66 -9.35 -2.09 3.19
N THR A 67 -8.54 -3.08 3.55
CA THR A 67 -8.14 -4.18 2.68
C THR A 67 -8.72 -5.48 3.20
N ILE A 68 -9.14 -6.35 2.28
CA ILE A 68 -9.52 -7.74 2.55
C ILE A 68 -8.72 -8.60 1.59
N PHE A 69 -8.05 -9.63 2.11
CA PHE A 69 -7.14 -10.46 1.36
C PHE A 69 -7.41 -11.94 1.61
N GLU A 70 -7.76 -12.63 0.54
CA GLU A 70 -7.89 -14.09 0.53
C GLU A 70 -6.57 -14.74 0.06
N SER A 71 -5.44 -14.31 0.63
CA SER A 71 -4.09 -14.79 0.27
C SER A 71 -3.97 -16.30 0.43
N LYS A 72 -3.25 -16.94 -0.50
CA LYS A 72 -3.16 -18.42 -0.58
C LYS A 72 -1.72 -18.92 -0.63
N ARG A 73 -0.81 -18.07 -1.08
CA ARG A 73 0.58 -18.43 -1.34
C ARG A 73 1.52 -17.45 -0.70
N ARG A 74 2.68 -17.96 -0.31
CA ARG A 74 3.76 -17.16 0.27
C ARG A 74 4.04 -15.94 -0.60
N PHE A 75 4.19 -14.81 0.08
CA PHE A 75 4.42 -13.47 -0.46
C PHE A 75 3.23 -12.79 -1.15
N ASP A 76 2.03 -13.38 -1.16
CA ASP A 76 0.82 -12.67 -1.60
C ASP A 76 0.63 -11.40 -0.74
N GLN A 77 0.45 -10.25 -1.41
CA GLN A 77 0.42 -8.92 -0.79
C GLN A 77 -0.73 -8.06 -1.31
N CYS A 78 -1.41 -7.31 -0.44
CA CYS A 78 -2.19 -6.15 -0.85
C CYS A 78 -2.21 -5.05 0.22
N GLY A 79 -2.28 -3.81 -0.21
CA GLY A 79 -2.14 -2.67 0.70
C GLY A 79 -2.08 -1.32 0.02
N VAL A 80 -1.40 -0.37 0.67
CA VAL A 80 -1.24 1.01 0.21
C VAL A 80 0.11 1.24 -0.47
N ILE A 81 0.15 2.19 -1.40
CA ILE A 81 1.35 2.51 -2.18
C ILE A 81 1.50 4.02 -2.41
N ILE A 82 2.75 4.48 -2.39
CA ILE A 82 3.22 5.70 -3.06
C ILE A 82 4.23 5.24 -4.09
N TYR A 83 3.91 5.27 -5.38
CA TYR A 83 4.81 4.93 -6.46
C TYR A 83 5.13 6.16 -7.32
N ILE A 84 6.33 6.72 -7.16
CA ILE A 84 6.78 7.91 -7.89
C ILE A 84 7.50 7.47 -9.18
N ASP A 85 8.49 6.60 -9.02
CA ASP A 85 9.23 5.94 -10.10
C ASP A 85 9.81 4.61 -9.61
N SER A 86 10.49 3.87 -10.49
CA SER A 86 11.05 2.54 -10.18
C SER A 86 12.02 2.53 -8.99
N ASP A 87 12.68 3.65 -8.72
CA ASP A 87 13.72 3.78 -7.69
C ASP A 87 13.22 4.51 -6.43
N ASN A 88 11.98 5.04 -6.44
CA ASN A 88 11.43 5.86 -5.37
C ASN A 88 9.95 5.53 -5.16
N TRP A 89 9.69 4.70 -4.16
CA TRP A 89 8.33 4.27 -3.82
C TRP A 89 8.25 3.78 -2.38
N PHE A 90 7.04 3.70 -1.87
CA PHE A 90 6.70 3.11 -0.59
C PHE A 90 5.54 2.13 -0.77
N LYS A 91 5.59 0.98 -0.11
CA LYS A 91 4.47 0.05 0.03
C LYS A 91 4.26 -0.34 1.49
N ALA A 92 3.02 -0.54 1.91
CA ALA A 92 2.69 -1.17 3.17
C ALA A 92 1.52 -2.12 3.00
N SER A 93 1.65 -3.32 3.53
CA SER A 93 0.70 -4.41 3.35
C SER A 93 0.84 -5.46 4.44
N ILE A 94 -0.08 -6.42 4.38
CA ILE A 94 0.16 -7.76 4.89
C ILE A 94 0.79 -8.58 3.76
N GLU A 95 1.79 -9.38 4.10
CA GLU A 95 2.50 -10.31 3.22
C GLU A 95 2.33 -11.71 3.81
N TYR A 96 1.67 -12.60 3.07
CA TYR A 96 1.36 -13.93 3.56
C TYR A 96 2.61 -14.83 3.67
N GLU A 97 2.73 -15.59 4.76
CA GLU A 97 3.83 -16.54 4.96
C GLU A 97 3.35 -17.99 4.97
N ASN A 98 2.44 -18.33 5.88
CA ASN A 98 1.86 -19.67 6.01
C ASN A 98 0.54 -19.64 6.81
N GLU A 99 -0.01 -20.80 7.13
CA GLU A 99 -1.28 -20.96 7.85
C GLU A 99 -1.29 -20.46 9.30
N ASN A 100 -0.12 -20.20 9.89
CA ASN A 100 0.01 -19.78 11.29
C ASN A 100 0.25 -18.27 11.42
N TYR A 101 1.14 -17.71 10.60
CA TYR A 101 1.51 -16.30 10.65
C TYR A 101 1.67 -15.69 9.27
N GLN A 102 1.68 -14.35 9.26
CA GLN A 102 1.95 -13.51 8.10
C GLN A 102 2.64 -12.23 8.58
N ARG A 103 3.22 -11.47 7.65
CA ARG A 103 4.03 -10.30 7.93
C ARG A 103 3.23 -9.03 7.68
N LEU A 104 2.97 -8.27 8.74
CA LEU A 104 2.53 -6.89 8.59
C LEU A 104 3.79 -6.03 8.42
N GLY A 105 3.88 -5.25 7.35
CA GLY A 105 5.11 -4.51 7.12
C GLY A 105 5.02 -3.42 6.08
N SER A 106 6.15 -2.73 5.94
CA SER A 106 6.32 -1.67 4.96
C SER A 106 7.71 -1.68 4.35
N VAL A 107 7.78 -1.32 3.07
CA VAL A 107 9.03 -1.14 2.34
C VAL A 107 9.11 0.31 1.89
N VAL A 108 10.19 0.99 2.27
CA VAL A 108 10.53 2.33 1.76
C VAL A 108 11.69 2.15 0.80
N THR A 109 11.48 2.50 -0.46
CA THR A 109 12.50 2.44 -1.48
C THR A 109 12.92 3.85 -1.83
N ASN A 110 14.17 4.19 -1.53
CA ASN A 110 14.79 5.46 -1.88
C ASN A 110 16.03 5.16 -2.73
N ASN A 111 16.19 5.91 -3.82
CA ASN A 111 17.37 5.82 -4.69
C ASN A 111 17.69 4.38 -5.15
N GLY A 112 16.65 3.56 -5.38
CA GLY A 112 16.80 2.20 -5.91
C GLY A 112 17.21 1.15 -4.88
N TYR A 113 17.00 1.40 -3.59
CA TYR A 113 17.23 0.44 -2.50
C TYR A 113 16.03 0.36 -1.57
N SER A 114 15.49 -0.84 -1.42
CA SER A 114 14.34 -1.14 -0.56
C SER A 114 14.75 -1.36 0.89
N ASP A 115 14.12 -0.66 1.81
CA ASP A 115 14.27 -0.85 3.26
C ASP A 115 12.96 -1.42 3.82
N TRP A 116 12.99 -2.70 4.21
CA TRP A 116 11.83 -3.44 4.70
C TRP A 116 11.82 -3.57 6.22
N ALA A 117 10.71 -3.14 6.82
CA ALA A 117 10.41 -3.34 8.23
C ALA A 117 9.11 -4.14 8.38
N THR A 118 9.09 -5.13 9.26
CA THR A 118 7.94 -6.03 9.45
C THR A 118 7.82 -6.57 10.86
N GLN A 119 6.63 -7.03 11.21
CA GLN A 119 6.31 -7.82 12.40
C GLN A 119 5.39 -8.98 12.03
N ASP A 120 5.48 -10.06 12.79
CA ASP A 120 4.57 -11.20 12.65
C ASP A 120 3.19 -10.84 13.21
N ILE A 121 2.15 -11.24 12.49
CA ILE A 121 0.76 -11.21 12.93
C ILE A 121 0.10 -12.55 12.62
N SER A 122 -1.03 -12.82 13.25
CA SER A 122 -1.81 -14.04 13.01
C SER A 122 -2.27 -14.14 11.55
N ALA A 123 -2.12 -15.31 10.94
CA ALA A 123 -2.65 -15.60 9.60
C ALA A 123 -4.19 -15.64 9.55
N PHE A 124 -4.86 -15.67 10.71
CA PHE A 124 -6.33 -15.57 10.81
C PHE A 124 -6.85 -14.15 10.55
N ILE A 125 -5.99 -13.13 10.61
CA ILE A 125 -6.36 -11.77 10.21
C ILE A 125 -6.49 -11.75 8.69
N LYS A 126 -7.69 -11.43 8.19
CA LYS A 126 -8.00 -11.40 6.74
C LYS A 126 -8.39 -10.02 6.22
N GLU A 127 -8.41 -9.04 7.10
CA GLU A 127 -8.67 -7.66 6.78
C GLU A 127 -7.81 -6.73 7.63
N MET A 128 -7.49 -5.57 7.08
CA MET A 128 -6.68 -4.55 7.75
C MET A 128 -6.99 -3.18 7.18
N TYR A 129 -7.17 -2.20 8.05
CA TYR A 129 -7.17 -0.79 7.65
C TYR A 129 -5.75 -0.26 7.63
N TYR A 130 -5.47 0.59 6.65
CA TYR A 130 -4.25 1.40 6.58
C TYR A 130 -4.62 2.87 6.56
N ARG A 131 -3.83 3.70 7.24
CA ARG A 131 -3.91 5.17 7.14
C ARG A 131 -2.55 5.74 6.81
N LEU A 132 -2.41 6.21 5.57
CA LEU A 132 -1.22 6.89 5.06
C LEU A 132 -1.40 8.40 5.22
N SER A 133 -0.60 9.01 6.08
CA SER A 133 -0.62 10.46 6.31
C SER A 133 0.64 11.10 5.74
N ARG A 134 0.47 12.19 4.99
CA ARG A 134 1.56 13.04 4.48
C ARG A 134 1.69 14.30 5.31
N ARG A 135 2.93 14.70 5.56
CA ARG A 135 3.31 16.03 6.04
C ARG A 135 4.58 16.47 5.30
N GLU A 136 4.44 17.33 4.30
CA GLU A 136 5.51 17.67 3.37
C GLU A 136 6.10 16.42 2.70
N SER A 137 7.38 16.11 2.89
CA SER A 137 8.05 14.91 2.34
C SER A 137 8.17 13.76 3.35
N ASP A 138 7.57 13.93 4.53
CA ASP A 138 7.50 12.92 5.58
C ASP A 138 6.13 12.26 5.61
N PHE A 139 6.13 10.98 5.95
CA PHE A 139 4.94 10.15 5.93
C PHE A 139 4.84 9.32 7.21
N LEU A 140 3.61 9.16 7.68
CA LEU A 140 3.25 8.23 8.73
C LEU A 140 2.31 7.19 8.11
N ILE A 141 2.67 5.91 8.22
CA ILE A 141 1.75 4.80 7.97
C ILE A 141 1.31 4.18 9.29
N GLU A 142 0.00 4.06 9.44
CA GLU A 142 -0.66 3.39 10.55
C GLU A 142 -1.54 2.24 10.05
N TYR A 143 -1.88 1.32 10.96
CA TYR A 143 -2.78 0.21 10.69
C TYR A 143 -3.81 0.03 11.80
N SER A 144 -4.94 -0.59 11.49
CA SER A 144 -6.01 -0.86 12.46
C SER A 144 -6.84 -2.09 12.06
N GLU A 145 -7.22 -2.91 13.04
CA GLU A 145 -8.11 -4.05 12.84
C GLU A 145 -9.60 -3.66 12.89
N ASP A 146 -9.94 -2.52 13.50
CA ASP A 146 -11.33 -2.06 13.71
C ASP A 146 -11.70 -0.81 12.91
N GLY A 147 -10.72 -0.14 12.29
CA GLY A 147 -10.91 1.12 11.56
C GLY A 147 -11.00 2.35 12.47
N GLU A 148 -10.81 2.20 13.78
CA GLU A 148 -10.94 3.27 14.78
C GLU A 148 -9.60 3.48 15.52
N ASN A 149 -9.02 2.40 16.04
CA ASN A 149 -7.82 2.40 16.85
C ASN A 149 -6.58 2.12 15.99
N PHE A 150 -6.03 3.20 15.44
CA PHE A 150 -4.83 3.14 14.60
C PHE A 150 -3.54 3.05 15.42
N LYS A 151 -2.66 2.14 15.03
CA LYS A 151 -1.32 1.94 15.59
C LYS A 151 -0.28 2.35 14.55
N GLN A 152 0.74 3.08 14.98
CA GLN A 152 1.87 3.45 14.13
C GLN A 152 2.61 2.20 13.65
N MET A 153 2.83 2.10 12.34
CA MET A 153 3.71 1.12 11.72
C MET A 153 5.10 1.72 11.46
N ARG A 154 5.14 2.90 10.82
CA ARG A 154 6.40 3.52 10.40
C ARG A 154 6.22 5.02 10.15
N ILE A 155 7.23 5.79 10.54
CA ILE A 155 7.46 7.15 10.03
C ILE A 155 8.65 7.07 9.08
N PHE A 156 8.55 7.69 7.90
CA PHE A 156 9.60 7.65 6.90
C PHE A 156 9.62 8.90 6.03
N HIS A 157 10.74 9.10 5.34
CA HIS A 157 10.98 10.21 4.41
C HIS A 157 11.13 9.67 2.98
N LEU A 158 10.59 10.39 1.99
CA LEU A 158 10.83 10.13 0.57
C LEU A 158 11.52 11.33 -0.06
N PHE A 159 12.72 11.11 -0.60
CA PHE A 159 13.54 12.20 -1.16
C PHE A 159 12.91 12.88 -2.39
N LYS A 160 12.02 12.18 -3.10
CA LYS A 160 11.33 12.69 -4.31
C LYS A 160 9.87 13.10 -4.06
N ALA A 161 9.51 13.43 -2.82
CA ALA A 161 8.14 13.76 -2.43
C ALA A 161 7.94 15.25 -2.11
N ASP A 162 8.63 16.15 -2.81
CA ASP A 162 8.63 17.61 -2.58
C ASP A 162 7.50 18.36 -3.32
N ASP A 163 6.90 17.77 -4.35
CA ASP A 163 5.81 18.35 -5.15
C ASP A 163 4.54 17.46 -5.14
N GLU A 164 3.90 17.25 -6.30
CA GLU A 164 2.75 16.38 -6.50
C GLU A 164 3.12 14.92 -6.20
N ILE A 165 2.40 14.31 -5.27
CA ILE A 165 2.63 12.93 -4.88
C ILE A 165 1.52 12.02 -5.42
N PRO A 166 1.86 10.87 -6.01
CA PRO A 166 0.90 9.82 -6.31
C PRO A 166 0.71 8.92 -5.08
N PHE A 167 -0.52 8.50 -4.81
CA PHE A 167 -0.82 7.55 -3.73
C PHE A 167 -2.06 6.72 -4.07
N GLY A 168 -2.17 5.53 -3.49
CA GLY A 168 -3.33 4.67 -3.68
C GLY A 168 -3.08 3.27 -3.16
N ILE A 169 -3.46 2.29 -3.97
CA ILE A 169 -3.50 0.87 -3.60
C ILE A 169 -2.67 0.01 -4.55
N TYR A 170 -2.22 -1.14 -4.06
CA TYR A 170 -1.55 -2.16 -4.87
C TYR A 170 -1.91 -3.58 -4.39
N ALA A 171 -1.75 -4.55 -5.28
CA ALA A 171 -1.81 -5.97 -4.93
C ALA A 171 -0.88 -6.77 -5.85
N CYS A 172 -0.20 -7.80 -5.31
CA CYS A 172 0.70 -8.64 -6.10
C CYS A 172 0.85 -10.06 -5.54
N SER A 173 1.25 -10.97 -6.42
CA SER A 173 1.56 -12.38 -6.11
C SER A 173 2.96 -12.72 -6.65
N PRO A 174 4.01 -12.69 -5.81
CA PRO A 174 5.39 -12.91 -6.25
C PRO A 174 5.68 -14.34 -6.69
N GLU A 175 4.97 -15.33 -6.16
CA GLU A 175 5.06 -16.73 -6.59
C GLU A 175 4.00 -17.06 -7.66
N GLU A 176 3.95 -18.33 -8.09
CA GLU A 176 2.90 -18.88 -8.95
C GLU A 176 1.56 -18.97 -8.19
N SER A 177 0.91 -17.81 -8.02
CA SER A 177 -0.34 -17.61 -7.29
C SER A 177 -1.21 -16.54 -7.93
N SER A 178 -2.48 -16.54 -7.55
CA SER A 178 -3.42 -15.46 -7.77
C SER A 178 -4.43 -15.46 -6.62
N PHE A 179 -4.76 -14.27 -6.12
CA PHE A 179 -5.81 -14.09 -5.14
C PHE A 179 -6.61 -12.82 -5.41
N LYS A 180 -7.78 -12.75 -4.78
CA LYS A 180 -8.66 -11.60 -4.83
C LYS A 180 -8.30 -10.65 -3.67
N ALA A 181 -7.76 -9.49 -4.01
CA ALA A 181 -7.56 -8.37 -3.10
C ALA A 181 -8.75 -7.41 -3.23
N VAL A 182 -9.44 -7.14 -2.13
CA VAL A 182 -10.59 -6.23 -2.10
C VAL A 182 -10.24 -4.99 -1.30
N PHE A 183 -10.60 -3.83 -1.82
CA PHE A 183 -10.38 -2.54 -1.20
C PHE A 183 -11.72 -1.83 -1.00
N THR A 184 -12.02 -1.42 0.22
CA THR A 184 -13.23 -0.69 0.61
C THR A 184 -12.86 0.50 1.49
N ASP A 185 -13.85 1.34 1.82
CA ASP A 185 -13.68 2.45 2.77
C ASP A 185 -12.50 3.36 2.42
N MET A 186 -12.38 3.67 1.13
CA MET A 186 -11.28 4.44 0.56
C MET A 186 -11.63 5.93 0.54
N TYR A 187 -10.98 6.70 1.41
CA TYR A 187 -11.26 8.13 1.52
C TYR A 187 -10.02 8.94 1.92
N ILE A 188 -10.06 10.22 1.54
CA ILE A 188 -9.00 11.19 1.80
C ILE A 188 -9.57 12.27 2.74
N THR A 189 -8.83 12.58 3.80
CA THR A 189 -9.17 13.65 4.75
C THR A 189 -8.02 14.63 4.94
N GLU A 190 -8.26 15.68 5.72
CA GLU A 190 -7.18 16.49 6.30
C GLU A 190 -6.22 15.60 7.09
N CYS A 191 -4.94 16.00 7.13
CA CYS A 191 -3.90 15.25 7.81
C CYS A 191 -4.25 14.95 9.27
N LYS A 192 -4.43 13.67 9.59
CA LYS A 192 -4.66 13.15 10.94
C LYS A 192 -3.36 13.04 11.75
N TRP A 193 -2.20 13.08 11.09
CA TRP A 193 -0.91 13.13 11.76
C TRP A 193 -0.58 14.56 12.18
N HIS A 194 -0.83 14.88 13.44
CA HIS A 194 -0.59 16.21 14.00
C HIS A 194 0.90 16.57 14.04
N GLU A 195 1.18 17.87 14.01
CA GLU A 195 2.55 18.40 14.16
C GLU A 195 3.15 17.96 15.49
N HIS A 196 4.44 17.64 15.46
CA HIS A 196 5.19 17.46 16.69
C HIS A 196 5.26 18.81 17.41
N LYS A 197 4.92 18.82 18.69
CA LYS A 197 4.95 20.01 19.55
C LYS A 197 6.19 20.00 20.42
#